data_AF-A0A842Q4U6-F1
#
_entry.id   AF-A0A842Q4U6-F1
#
_cell.length_a   1.000
_cell.length_b   1.000
_cell.length_c   1.000
_cell.angle_alpha   90.00
_cell.angle_beta   90.00
_cell.angle_gamma   90.00
#
_symmetry.space_group_name_H-M   'P 1'
#
loop_
_entity.id
_entity.type
_entity.pdbx_description
1 polymer ?
#
loop_
_entity_poly.entity_id
_entity_poly.type
_entity_poly.pdbx_seq_one_letter_code
_entity_poly.pdbx_strand_id
1 'polypeptide(L)'
;YLNRFDEYFAITNGLSLKDHKDLQEEIATLYKNLKISMTIGRGNTSFEANVNAYEARKAGNLLDRETRIFGQTISSSPSSKASSFTTNSNYSESAHIMHIDINGSEKISSKMSPYEITALVMKLYAKLSEVFLKKGAMTFFLGGDNFMVISNNIKKEDAEIIIRSVANDIGITLNCGIGIGRNGRKAAEAATRALDTIRDLRNEGKIQPIYEIQCL
;
A
#
# COMPACT_ATOMS: atom_id res chain seq x y z
N TYR A 1 -0.81 4.10 -6.03
CA TYR A 1 0.64 3.88 -6.12
C TYR A 1 0.99 3.47 -7.53
N LEU A 2 2.01 4.10 -8.08
CA LEU A 2 2.51 3.83 -9.42
C LEU A 2 3.21 2.45 -9.46
N ASN A 3 2.99 1.66 -10.51
CA ASN A 3 3.78 0.46 -10.78
C ASN A 3 4.63 0.60 -12.07
N ARG A 4 3.96 0.62 -13.23
CA ARG A 4 4.61 0.75 -14.56
C ARG A 4 4.21 2.02 -15.32
N PHE A 5 3.82 3.07 -14.60
CA PHE A 5 3.28 4.35 -15.12
C PHE A 5 1.93 4.24 -15.86
N ASP A 6 1.67 3.15 -16.55
CA ASP A 6 0.39 2.79 -17.17
C ASP A 6 -0.53 1.99 -16.21
N GLU A 7 -0.01 1.57 -15.06
CA GLU A 7 -0.71 0.79 -14.04
C GLU A 7 -0.57 1.43 -12.66
N TYR A 8 -1.70 1.52 -11.97
CA TYR A 8 -1.83 2.10 -10.64
C TYR A 8 -2.53 1.13 -9.69
N PHE A 9 -1.95 0.96 -8.50
CA PHE A 9 -2.60 0.29 -7.37
C PHE A 9 -3.34 1.30 -6.50
N ALA A 10 -4.55 0.95 -6.07
CA ALA A 10 -5.34 1.74 -5.14
C ALA A 10 -5.80 0.87 -3.96
N ILE A 11 -5.78 1.45 -2.76
CA ILE A 11 -6.34 0.80 -1.56
C ILE A 11 -7.78 1.30 -1.43
N THR A 12 -8.73 0.44 -1.75
CA THR A 12 -10.15 0.81 -1.89
C THR A 12 -11.03 0.17 -0.83
N ASN A 13 -10.46 -0.17 0.33
CA ASN A 13 -11.22 -0.57 1.52
C ASN A 13 -12.36 0.41 1.80
N GLY A 14 -13.58 -0.12 1.94
CA GLY A 14 -14.80 0.66 2.14
C GLY A 14 -15.46 1.20 0.87
N LEU A 15 -14.88 0.98 -0.32
CA LEU A 15 -15.51 1.35 -1.60
C LEU A 15 -16.24 0.17 -2.22
N SER A 16 -17.47 0.41 -2.64
CA SER A 16 -18.33 -0.52 -3.37
C SER A 16 -18.00 -0.55 -4.86
N LEU A 17 -18.58 -1.51 -5.59
CA LEU A 17 -18.49 -1.52 -7.06
C LEU A 17 -19.08 -0.24 -7.66
N LYS A 18 -20.17 0.30 -7.08
CA LYS A 18 -20.77 1.55 -7.53
C LYS A 18 -19.79 2.72 -7.41
N ASP A 19 -19.09 2.82 -6.28
CA ASP A 19 -18.11 3.90 -6.08
C ASP A 19 -16.98 3.85 -7.12
N HIS A 20 -16.55 2.64 -7.52
CA HIS A 20 -15.56 2.48 -8.60
C HIS A 20 -16.11 2.90 -9.97
N LYS A 21 -17.39 2.60 -10.27
CA LYS A 21 -18.05 3.04 -11.50
C LYS A 21 -18.16 4.56 -11.55
N ASP A 22 -18.68 5.17 -10.49
CA ASP A 22 -18.85 6.62 -10.38
C ASP A 22 -17.49 7.33 -10.58
N LEU A 23 -16.42 6.83 -9.94
CA LEU A 23 -15.05 7.36 -10.12
C LEU A 23 -14.57 7.26 -11.57
N GLN A 24 -14.83 6.13 -12.24
CA GLN A 24 -14.43 5.94 -13.62
C GLN A 24 -15.16 6.87 -14.58
N GLU A 25 -16.46 7.10 -14.36
CA GLU A 25 -17.27 8.03 -15.15
C GLU A 25 -16.78 9.47 -14.97
N GLU A 26 -16.41 9.86 -13.75
CA GLU A 26 -15.81 11.16 -13.47
C GLU A 26 -14.48 11.35 -14.23
N ILE A 27 -13.58 10.35 -14.18
CA ILE A 27 -12.30 10.39 -14.93
C ILE A 27 -12.56 10.47 -16.44
N ALA A 28 -13.51 9.69 -16.96
CA ALA A 28 -13.87 9.70 -18.38
C ALA A 28 -14.42 11.06 -18.84
N THR A 29 -15.11 11.78 -17.94
CA THR A 29 -15.64 13.13 -18.19
C THR A 29 -14.51 14.15 -18.30
N LEU A 30 -13.52 14.07 -17.40
CA LEU A 30 -12.35 14.95 -17.39
C LEU A 30 -11.39 14.67 -18.55
N TYR A 31 -11.24 13.40 -18.94
CA TYR A 31 -10.27 12.95 -19.92
C TYR A 31 -10.92 12.09 -21.03
N LYS A 32 -11.58 12.76 -21.98
CA LYS A 32 -12.39 12.10 -23.04
C LYS A 32 -11.68 11.02 -23.87
N ASN A 33 -10.36 11.12 -24.01
CA ASN A 33 -9.56 10.16 -24.79
C ASN A 33 -8.90 9.08 -23.92
N LEU A 34 -9.02 9.17 -22.60
CA LEU A 34 -8.43 8.22 -21.67
C LEU A 34 -9.40 7.06 -21.41
N LYS A 35 -8.98 5.84 -21.74
CA LYS A 35 -9.72 4.62 -21.42
C LYS A 35 -9.03 3.92 -20.28
N ILE A 36 -9.63 3.95 -19.09
CA ILE A 36 -9.19 3.17 -17.95
C ILE A 36 -10.01 1.89 -17.83
N SER A 37 -9.43 0.89 -17.17
CA SER A 37 -10.14 -0.30 -16.73
C SER A 37 -9.63 -0.65 -15.34
N MET A 38 -10.50 -1.14 -14.47
CA MET A 38 -10.13 -1.47 -13.10
C MET A 38 -10.20 -2.97 -12.88
N THR A 39 -9.40 -3.48 -11.95
CA THR A 39 -9.58 -4.84 -11.44
C THR A 39 -9.53 -4.81 -9.92
N ILE A 40 -10.55 -5.39 -9.29
CA ILE A 40 -10.72 -5.41 -7.84
C ILE A 40 -10.36 -6.80 -7.33
N GLY A 41 -9.34 -6.86 -6.47
CA GLY A 41 -8.95 -8.07 -5.74
C GLY A 41 -9.08 -7.86 -4.24
N ARG A 42 -9.36 -8.94 -3.53
CA ARG A 42 -9.47 -8.97 -2.06
C ARG A 42 -8.57 -10.09 -1.55
N GLY A 43 -7.98 -9.91 -0.39
CA GLY A 43 -7.07 -10.87 0.23
C GLY A 43 -6.82 -10.48 1.68
N ASN A 44 -6.34 -11.43 2.48
CA ASN A 44 -5.89 -11.16 3.85
C ASN A 44 -4.60 -10.34 3.85
N THR A 45 -3.81 -10.44 2.78
CA THR A 45 -2.59 -9.66 2.57
C THR A 45 -2.71 -8.83 1.28
N SER A 46 -1.90 -7.76 1.18
CA SER A 46 -1.92 -6.91 -0.03
C SER A 46 -1.40 -7.64 -1.26
N PHE A 47 -0.42 -8.54 -1.10
CA PHE A 47 0.06 -9.38 -2.19
C PHE A 47 -1.01 -10.37 -2.67
N GLU A 48 -1.73 -11.02 -1.75
CA GLU A 48 -2.84 -11.90 -2.10
C GLU A 48 -3.96 -11.15 -2.84
N ALA A 49 -4.33 -9.96 -2.35
CA ALA A 49 -5.32 -9.12 -3.01
C ALA A 49 -4.89 -8.76 -4.44
N ASN A 50 -3.61 -8.45 -4.66
CA ASN A 50 -3.05 -8.22 -5.98
C ASN A 50 -3.11 -9.48 -6.87
N VAL A 51 -2.69 -10.65 -6.37
CA VAL A 51 -2.76 -11.91 -7.14
C VAL A 51 -4.20 -12.23 -7.53
N ASN A 52 -5.15 -12.04 -6.60
CA ASN A 52 -6.56 -12.25 -6.85
C ASN A 52 -7.13 -11.29 -7.90
N ALA A 53 -6.69 -10.02 -7.90
CA ALA A 53 -7.02 -9.07 -8.96
C ALA A 53 -6.45 -9.55 -10.31
N TYR A 54 -5.18 -9.92 -10.34
CA TYR A 54 -4.50 -10.37 -11.55
C TYR A 54 -5.20 -11.59 -12.18
N GLU A 55 -5.50 -12.63 -11.39
CA GLU A 55 -6.16 -13.83 -11.88
C GLU A 55 -7.59 -13.55 -12.37
N ALA A 56 -8.34 -12.67 -11.69
CA ALA A 56 -9.66 -12.26 -12.17
C ALA A 56 -9.59 -11.55 -13.54
N ARG A 57 -8.58 -10.68 -13.74
CA ARG A 57 -8.35 -10.02 -15.03
C ARG A 57 -8.00 -11.03 -16.12
N LYS A 58 -7.08 -11.95 -15.82
CA LYS A 58 -6.61 -12.99 -16.74
C LYS A 58 -7.75 -13.94 -17.15
N ALA A 59 -8.62 -14.30 -16.23
CA ALA A 59 -9.81 -15.11 -16.49
C ALA A 59 -10.93 -14.34 -17.24
N GLY A 60 -10.83 -13.01 -17.36
CA GLY A 60 -11.87 -12.19 -17.97
C GLY A 60 -13.13 -12.03 -17.11
N ASN A 61 -13.01 -12.18 -15.79
CA ASN A 61 -14.14 -12.10 -14.86
C ASN A 61 -14.60 -10.64 -14.71
N LEU A 62 -15.64 -10.27 -15.46
CA LEU A 62 -16.22 -8.94 -15.45
C LEU A 62 -17.24 -8.80 -14.31
N LEU A 63 -17.05 -7.78 -13.48
CA LEU A 63 -18.05 -7.29 -12.54
C LEU A 63 -19.00 -6.29 -13.22
N ASP A 64 -18.49 -5.52 -14.18
CA ASP A 64 -19.28 -4.58 -14.97
C ASP A 64 -18.71 -4.48 -16.40
N ARG A 65 -19.58 -4.68 -17.41
CA ARG A 65 -19.19 -4.74 -18.82
C ARG A 65 -18.94 -3.35 -19.41
N GLU A 66 -19.74 -2.36 -19.03
CA GLU A 66 -19.71 -1.01 -19.60
C GLU A 66 -18.44 -0.27 -19.18
N THR A 67 -18.15 -0.32 -17.88
CA THR A 67 -16.97 0.29 -17.26
C THR A 67 -15.74 -0.61 -17.32
N ARG A 68 -15.86 -1.85 -17.82
CA ARG A 68 -14.75 -2.83 -17.88
C ARG A 68 -14.07 -3.01 -16.51
N ILE A 69 -14.86 -3.17 -15.47
CA ILE A 69 -14.37 -3.49 -14.13
C ILE A 69 -14.35 -5.00 -13.97
N PHE A 70 -13.20 -5.52 -13.55
CA PHE A 70 -12.95 -6.95 -13.32
C PHE A 70 -12.86 -7.24 -11.83
N GLY A 71 -13.03 -8.50 -11.45
CA GLY A 71 -12.81 -8.94 -10.08
C GLY A 71 -13.34 -10.34 -9.82
N GLN A 72 -13.18 -10.83 -8.59
CA GLN A 72 -13.67 -12.15 -8.21
C GLN A 72 -15.20 -12.15 -8.19
N THR A 73 -15.81 -13.00 -9.03
CA THR A 73 -17.22 -13.34 -8.95
C THR A 73 -17.38 -14.43 -7.90
N ILE A 74 -18.13 -14.15 -6.83
CA ILE A 74 -18.54 -15.23 -5.93
C ILE A 74 -19.58 -16.03 -6.70
N SER A 75 -19.23 -17.26 -7.06
CA SER A 75 -20.20 -18.22 -7.58
C SER A 75 -21.17 -18.57 -6.45
N SER A 76 -22.28 -17.82 -6.34
CA SER A 76 -23.49 -18.42 -5.80
C SER A 76 -23.90 -19.50 -6.78
N SER A 77 -24.30 -20.67 -6.28
CA SER A 77 -24.78 -21.81 -7.06
C SER A 77 -25.70 -21.40 -8.24
N PRO A 78 -25.83 -22.23 -9.31
CA PRO A 78 -26.30 -21.82 -10.64
C PRO A 78 -27.76 -21.30 -10.77
N SER A 79 -28.47 -21.05 -9.67
CA SER A 79 -29.91 -20.82 -9.65
C SER A 79 -30.36 -19.39 -9.29
N SER A 80 -29.46 -18.42 -9.09
CA SER A 80 -29.87 -17.03 -8.81
C SER A 80 -29.33 -16.05 -9.86
N LYS A 81 -30.22 -15.59 -10.74
CA LYS A 81 -30.00 -14.47 -11.67
C LYS A 81 -29.94 -13.12 -10.92
N ALA A 82 -28.95 -12.98 -10.07
CA ALA A 82 -28.49 -11.70 -9.52
C ALA A 82 -27.04 -11.89 -9.09
N SER A 83 -26.10 -11.34 -9.86
CA SER A 83 -24.70 -11.22 -9.47
C SER A 83 -24.57 -10.20 -8.34
N SER A 84 -25.02 -10.59 -7.15
CA SER A 84 -24.81 -9.84 -5.93
C SER A 84 -23.35 -10.03 -5.52
N PHE A 85 -22.59 -8.93 -5.57
CA PHE A 85 -21.26 -8.82 -4.96
C PHE A 85 -21.42 -8.92 -3.44
N THR A 86 -21.64 -10.13 -2.95
CA THR A 86 -21.67 -10.41 -1.52
C THR A 86 -20.25 -10.23 -1.00
N THR A 87 -20.10 -9.42 0.04
CA THR A 87 -18.85 -9.30 0.77
C THR A 87 -18.63 -10.64 1.48
N ASN A 88 -17.67 -11.45 1.02
CA ASN A 88 -17.13 -12.50 1.89
C ASN A 88 -16.61 -11.79 3.16
N SER A 89 -17.33 -11.95 4.27
CA SER A 89 -17.13 -11.28 5.56
C SER A 89 -15.84 -11.68 6.28
N ASN A 90 -14.92 -12.36 5.59
CA ASN A 90 -13.70 -12.91 6.18
C ASN A 90 -12.48 -11.99 5.98
N TYR A 91 -12.60 -10.92 5.19
CA TYR A 91 -11.51 -9.97 4.99
C TYR A 91 -11.65 -8.78 5.94
N SER A 92 -10.53 -8.35 6.52
CA SER A 92 -10.52 -7.12 7.31
C SER A 92 -10.91 -5.92 6.44
N GLU A 93 -11.86 -5.13 6.90
CA GLU A 93 -12.19 -3.85 6.27
C GLU A 93 -11.14 -2.77 6.59
N SER A 94 -10.25 -3.00 7.56
CA SER A 94 -9.16 -2.07 7.87
C SER A 94 -7.98 -2.16 6.88
N ALA A 95 -7.31 -1.03 6.71
CA ALA A 95 -6.01 -0.94 6.03
C ALA A 95 -4.91 -0.73 7.07
N HIS A 96 -3.78 -1.41 6.89
CA HIS A 96 -2.58 -1.25 7.71
C HIS A 96 -1.48 -0.72 6.79
N ILE A 97 -0.91 0.43 7.13
CA ILE A 97 0.08 1.11 6.30
C ILE A 97 1.30 1.44 7.15
N MET A 98 2.48 1.09 6.65
CA MET A 98 3.74 1.60 7.19
C MET A 98 4.24 2.72 6.29
N HIS A 99 4.61 3.84 6.87
CA HIS A 99 5.34 4.93 6.23
C HIS A 99 6.77 4.91 6.77
N ILE A 100 7.73 4.61 5.89
CA ILE A 100 9.15 4.47 6.22
C ILE A 100 9.91 5.63 5.60
N ASP A 101 10.78 6.28 6.38
CA ASP A 101 11.72 7.29 5.88
C ASP A 101 13.16 7.01 6.34
N ILE A 102 14.14 7.61 5.66
CA ILE A 102 15.53 7.57 6.10
C ILE A 102 15.74 8.64 7.17
N ASN A 103 16.15 8.23 8.37
CA ASN A 103 16.53 9.17 9.41
C ASN A 103 17.86 9.85 9.06
N GLY A 104 17.87 11.19 9.09
CA GLY A 104 19.07 11.99 8.92
C GLY A 104 19.56 12.08 7.49
N SER A 105 18.64 12.12 6.51
CA SER A 105 18.96 12.23 5.08
C SER A 105 19.88 13.41 4.76
N GLU A 106 19.85 14.50 5.54
CA GLU A 106 20.79 15.64 5.43
C GLU A 106 22.27 15.26 5.67
N LYS A 107 22.54 14.36 6.63
CA LYS A 107 23.90 13.87 6.92
C LYS A 107 24.40 12.91 5.85
N ILE A 108 23.48 12.23 5.17
CA ILE A 108 23.80 11.37 4.03
C ILE A 108 24.07 12.24 2.79
N SER A 109 23.25 13.26 2.54
CA SER A 109 23.38 14.14 1.37
C SER A 109 24.63 15.01 1.38
N SER A 110 25.23 15.24 2.55
CA SER A 110 26.51 15.97 2.67
C SER A 110 27.74 15.10 2.36
N LYS A 111 27.59 13.77 2.26
CA LYS A 111 28.69 12.82 2.03
C LYS A 111 28.62 12.12 0.68
N MET A 112 27.51 12.25 -0.04
CA MET A 112 27.21 11.53 -1.27
C MET A 112 26.75 12.51 -2.34
N SER A 113 27.12 12.25 -3.58
CA SER A 113 26.54 12.96 -4.73
C SER A 113 25.04 12.65 -4.88
N PRO A 114 24.26 13.53 -5.54
CA PRO A 114 22.83 13.29 -5.76
C PRO A 114 22.51 11.93 -6.41
N TYR A 115 23.38 11.44 -7.29
CA TYR A 115 23.17 10.15 -7.95
C TYR A 115 23.49 8.96 -7.03
N GLU A 116 24.49 9.07 -6.15
CA GLU A 116 24.76 8.07 -5.12
C GLU A 116 23.60 7.94 -4.12
N ILE A 117 22.98 9.07 -3.75
CA ILE A 117 21.76 9.07 -2.92
C ILE A 117 20.64 8.33 -3.66
N THR A 118 20.46 8.61 -4.95
CA THR A 118 19.46 7.90 -5.78
C THR A 118 19.73 6.39 -5.79
N ALA A 119 20.98 5.97 -5.99
CA ALA A 119 21.36 4.56 -5.96
C ALA A 119 21.10 3.90 -4.59
N LEU A 120 21.40 4.61 -3.50
CA LEU A 120 21.13 4.15 -2.12
C LEU A 120 19.63 3.97 -1.87
N VAL A 121 18.81 4.96 -2.24
CA VAL A 121 17.34 4.93 -2.10
C VAL A 121 16.75 3.78 -2.92
N MET A 122 17.22 3.57 -4.15
CA MET A 122 16.76 2.44 -4.98
C MET A 122 17.19 1.09 -4.42
N LYS A 123 18.41 0.96 -3.87
CA LYS A 123 18.86 -0.24 -3.16
C LYS A 123 17.98 -0.53 -1.94
N LEU A 124 17.66 0.49 -1.15
CA LEU A 124 16.75 0.39 -0.02
C LEU A 124 15.35 -0.04 -0.46
N TYR A 125 14.81 0.58 -1.51
CA TYR A 125 13.50 0.21 -2.05
C TYR A 125 13.45 -1.27 -2.46
N ALA A 126 14.46 -1.74 -3.19
CA ALA A 126 14.55 -3.13 -3.63
C ALA A 126 14.58 -4.10 -2.44
N LYS A 127 15.39 -3.81 -1.42
CA LYS A 127 15.53 -4.65 -0.22
C LYS A 127 14.24 -4.67 0.61
N LEU A 128 13.61 -3.52 0.84
CA LEU A 128 12.32 -3.44 1.54
C LEU A 128 11.26 -4.25 0.79
N SER A 129 11.16 -4.05 -0.53
CA SER A 129 10.21 -4.77 -1.38
C SER A 129 10.42 -6.28 -1.31
N GLU A 130 11.65 -6.75 -1.39
CA GLU A 130 11.97 -8.18 -1.32
C GLU A 130 11.56 -8.81 0.03
N VAL A 131 11.89 -8.13 1.14
CA VAL A 131 11.62 -8.67 2.49
C VAL A 131 10.13 -8.64 2.82
N PHE A 132 9.43 -7.53 2.51
CA PHE A 132 8.00 -7.41 2.76
C PHE A 132 7.17 -8.30 1.83
N LEU A 133 7.61 -8.54 0.59
CA LEU A 133 6.95 -9.48 -0.32
C LEU A 133 6.92 -10.89 0.27
N LYS A 134 8.00 -11.35 0.92
CA LYS A 134 8.05 -12.64 1.63
C LYS A 134 7.04 -12.73 2.80
N LYS A 135 6.52 -11.58 3.25
CA LYS A 135 5.47 -11.46 4.28
C LYS A 135 4.08 -11.19 3.69
N GLY A 136 3.93 -11.25 2.35
CA GLY A 136 2.68 -10.96 1.66
C GLY A 136 2.34 -9.47 1.56
N ALA A 137 3.29 -8.58 1.85
CA ALA A 137 3.09 -7.13 1.79
C ALA A 137 3.70 -6.51 0.54
N MET A 138 3.04 -5.49 0.00
CA MET A 138 3.52 -4.69 -1.14
C MET A 138 4.16 -3.40 -0.66
N THR A 139 5.34 -3.09 -1.19
CA THR A 139 6.08 -1.86 -0.91
C THR A 139 6.05 -0.93 -2.12
N PHE A 140 5.93 0.38 -1.89
CA PHE A 140 5.90 1.41 -2.92
C PHE A 140 6.82 2.57 -2.55
N PHE A 141 7.50 3.11 -3.54
CA PHE A 141 8.28 4.33 -3.39
C PHE A 141 7.38 5.57 -3.55
N LEU A 142 7.49 6.54 -2.62
CA LEU A 142 6.69 7.77 -2.63
C LEU A 142 7.45 9.00 -3.13
N GLY A 143 8.77 8.92 -3.27
CA GLY A 143 9.63 10.05 -3.62
C GLY A 143 10.58 10.45 -2.49
N GLY A 144 11.73 11.04 -2.86
CA GLY A 144 12.77 11.39 -1.91
C GLY A 144 13.32 10.15 -1.19
N ASP A 145 13.16 10.11 0.12
CA ASP A 145 13.55 9.03 1.02
C ASP A 145 12.35 8.27 1.62
N ASN A 146 11.15 8.44 1.05
CA ASN A 146 9.90 7.92 1.60
C ASN A 146 9.42 6.64 0.89
N PHE A 147 9.02 5.65 1.68
CA PHE A 147 8.46 4.39 1.23
C PHE A 147 7.17 4.09 1.99
N MET A 148 6.28 3.35 1.33
CA MET A 148 5.03 2.91 1.91
C MET A 148 4.87 1.41 1.79
N VAL A 149 4.39 0.75 2.83
CA VAL A 149 4.10 -0.69 2.83
C VAL A 149 2.65 -0.94 3.21
N ILE A 150 1.90 -1.65 2.36
CA ILE A 150 0.56 -2.12 2.69
C ILE A 150 0.71 -3.43 3.45
N SER A 151 0.56 -3.37 4.76
CA SER A 151 1.17 -4.29 5.73
C SER A 151 0.14 -5.05 6.58
N ASN A 152 -1.06 -5.28 6.06
CA ASN A 152 -2.08 -6.10 6.73
C ASN A 152 -1.45 -7.43 7.22
N ASN A 153 -1.76 -7.79 8.46
CA ASN A 153 -1.24 -8.95 9.20
C ASN A 153 0.26 -8.93 9.59
N ILE A 154 0.98 -7.84 9.36
CA ILE A 154 2.33 -7.66 9.92
C ILE A 154 2.21 -6.94 11.25
N LYS A 155 2.66 -7.60 12.33
CA LYS A 155 2.67 -7.00 13.67
C LYS A 155 3.80 -5.99 13.80
N LYS A 156 3.66 -5.07 14.75
CA LYS A 156 4.70 -4.09 15.06
C LYS A 156 6.05 -4.75 15.32
N GLU A 157 6.10 -5.82 16.11
CA GLU A 157 7.35 -6.49 16.49
C GLU A 157 8.08 -7.07 15.26
N ASP A 158 7.33 -7.68 14.33
CA ASP A 158 7.86 -8.18 13.06
C ASP A 158 8.39 -7.04 12.19
N ALA A 159 7.64 -5.93 12.12
CA ALA A 159 8.07 -4.73 11.42
C ALA A 159 9.38 -4.20 12.01
N GLU A 160 9.51 -4.15 13.34
CA GLU A 160 10.73 -3.69 13.97
C GLU A 160 11.95 -4.56 13.65
N ILE A 161 11.78 -5.88 13.62
CA ILE A 161 12.86 -6.80 13.24
C ILE A 161 13.28 -6.57 11.78
N ILE A 162 12.30 -6.46 10.87
CA ILE A 162 12.55 -6.23 9.44
C ILE A 162 13.26 -4.91 9.22
N ILE A 163 12.74 -3.82 9.78
CA ILE A 163 13.31 -2.47 9.61
C ILE A 163 14.72 -2.40 10.17
N ARG A 164 14.97 -2.96 11.37
CA ARG A 164 16.33 -3.01 11.94
C ARG A 164 17.29 -3.83 11.07
N SER A 165 16.86 -4.98 10.57
CA SER A 165 17.68 -5.82 9.70
C SER A 165 18.05 -5.10 8.40
N VAL A 166 17.07 -4.48 7.72
CA VAL A 166 17.32 -3.75 6.46
C VAL A 166 18.19 -2.52 6.69
N ALA A 167 17.96 -1.79 7.78
CA ALA A 167 18.76 -0.63 8.17
C ALA A 167 20.25 -1.02 8.39
N ASN A 168 20.49 -2.11 9.14
CA ASN A 168 21.83 -2.62 9.39
C ASN A 168 22.54 -3.10 8.12
N ASP A 169 21.85 -3.86 7.26
CA ASP A 169 22.39 -4.38 6.00
C ASP A 169 22.86 -3.26 5.05
N ILE A 170 22.19 -2.10 5.09
CA ILE A 170 22.46 -0.96 4.21
C ILE A 170 23.39 0.06 4.88
N GLY A 171 23.50 0.05 6.22
CA GLY A 171 24.30 1.01 6.97
C GLY A 171 23.62 2.37 7.13
N ILE A 172 22.29 2.38 7.28
CA ILE A 172 21.48 3.59 7.48
C ILE A 172 20.59 3.44 8.71
N THR A 173 19.94 4.53 9.10
CA THR A 173 18.88 4.52 10.11
C THR A 173 17.53 4.79 9.45
N LEU A 174 16.49 4.06 9.85
CA LEU A 174 15.14 4.20 9.31
C LEU A 174 14.17 4.60 10.43
N ASN A 175 13.18 5.43 10.11
CA ASN A 175 11.97 5.53 10.94
C ASN A 175 10.82 4.78 10.26
N CYS A 176 9.89 4.26 11.06
CA CYS A 176 8.69 3.60 10.55
C CYS A 176 7.46 4.01 11.38
N GLY A 177 6.59 4.82 10.78
CA GLY A 177 5.27 5.10 11.31
C GLY A 177 4.29 4.04 10.83
N ILE A 178 3.61 3.35 11.76
CA ILE A 178 2.60 2.34 11.48
C ILE A 178 1.23 2.96 11.72
N GLY A 179 0.36 2.91 10.72
CA GLY A 179 -0.99 3.44 10.77
C GLY A 179 -2.02 2.36 10.47
N ILE A 180 -2.99 2.20 11.36
CA ILE A 180 -4.15 1.31 11.17
C ILE A 180 -5.39 2.17 11.06
N GLY A 181 -6.23 1.94 10.05
CA GLY A 181 -7.51 2.64 9.97
C GLY A 181 -8.55 1.98 9.09
N ARG A 182 -9.79 2.45 9.18
CA ARG A 182 -10.95 1.90 8.46
C ARG A 182 -10.85 1.91 6.92
N ASN A 183 -9.91 2.68 6.37
CA ASN A 183 -9.61 2.70 4.94
C ASN A 183 -8.18 3.17 4.70
N GLY A 184 -7.71 3.05 3.45
CA GLY A 184 -6.34 3.42 3.07
C GLY A 184 -5.96 4.85 3.42
N ARG A 185 -6.89 5.81 3.26
CA ARG A 185 -6.64 7.23 3.60
C ARG A 185 -6.38 7.39 5.10
N LYS A 186 -7.22 6.81 5.95
CA LYS A 186 -7.08 6.91 7.41
C LYS A 186 -5.84 6.19 7.95
N ALA A 187 -5.51 5.04 7.37
CA ALA A 187 -4.28 4.33 7.69
C ALA A 187 -3.03 5.15 7.31
N ALA A 188 -3.00 5.76 6.12
CA ALA A 188 -1.88 6.61 5.70
C ALA A 188 -1.75 7.86 6.60
N GLU A 189 -2.85 8.53 6.91
CA GLU A 189 -2.89 9.68 7.81
C GLU A 189 -2.33 9.33 9.21
N ALA A 190 -2.69 8.17 9.74
CA ALA A 190 -2.18 7.67 11.02
C ALA A 190 -0.68 7.32 10.95
N ALA A 191 -0.22 6.71 9.85
CA ALA A 191 1.19 6.38 9.64
C ALA A 191 2.06 7.65 9.57
N THR A 192 1.58 8.69 8.90
CA THR A 192 2.27 10.00 8.85
C THR A 192 2.35 10.65 10.23
N ARG A 193 1.25 10.68 11.00
CA ARG A 193 1.30 11.18 12.39
C ARG A 193 2.25 10.39 13.28
N ALA A 194 2.38 9.09 13.05
CA ALA A 194 3.32 8.26 13.78
C ALA A 194 4.77 8.66 13.49
N LEU A 195 5.11 9.02 12.24
CA LEU A 195 6.42 9.61 11.90
C LEU A 195 6.66 10.96 12.56
N ASP A 196 5.64 11.83 12.61
CA ASP A 196 5.76 13.11 13.30
C ASP A 196 6.01 12.90 14.80
N THR A 197 5.31 11.94 15.42
CA THR A 197 5.55 11.55 16.81
C THR A 197 6.97 11.04 17.04
N ILE A 198 7.53 10.26 16.10
CA ILE A 198 8.94 9.80 16.17
C ILE A 198 9.92 10.98 16.11
N ARG A 199 9.62 12.01 15.31
CA ARG A 199 10.44 13.23 15.20
C ARG A 199 10.36 14.04 16.50
N ASP A 200 9.18 14.20 17.08
CA ASP A 200 8.98 14.93 18.34
C ASP A 200 9.69 14.24 19.50
N LEU A 201 9.52 12.93 19.67
CA LEU A 201 10.20 12.15 20.71
C LEU A 201 11.72 12.27 20.62
N ARG A 202 12.27 12.29 19.41
CA ARG A 202 13.71 12.46 19.18
C ARG A 202 14.20 13.86 19.56
N ASN A 203 13.39 14.90 19.35
CA ASN A 203 13.71 16.25 19.83
C ASN A 203 13.72 16.33 21.36
N GLU A 204 12.97 15.45 22.04
CA GLU A 204 13.01 15.26 23.50
C GLU A 204 14.14 14.31 23.97
N GLY A 205 14.98 13.81 23.08
CA GLY A 205 16.06 12.87 23.40
C GLY A 205 15.62 11.40 23.54
N LYS A 206 14.36 11.07 23.22
CA LYS A 206 13.85 9.70 23.22
C LYS A 206 14.02 9.06 21.84
N ILE A 207 14.85 8.03 21.77
CA ILE A 207 15.08 7.31 20.51
C ILE A 207 14.05 6.20 20.37
N GLN A 208 12.99 6.47 19.63
CA GLN A 208 11.98 5.48 19.26
C GLN A 208 11.75 5.53 17.74
N PRO A 209 12.44 4.70 16.94
CA PRO A 209 12.37 4.77 15.48
C PRO A 209 11.06 4.23 14.91
N ILE A 210 10.23 3.56 15.73
CA ILE A 210 9.00 2.89 15.29
C ILE A 210 7.86 3.23 16.24
N TYR A 211 6.75 3.69 15.66
CA TYR A 211 5.57 4.13 16.41
C TYR A 211 4.31 3.68 15.68
N GLU A 212 3.29 3.26 16.43
CA GLU A 212 2.02 2.78 15.87
C GLU A 212 0.88 3.67 16.34
N ILE A 213 0.00 4.05 15.42
CA ILE A 213 -1.23 4.80 15.69
C ILE A 213 -2.41 4.06 15.03
N GLN A 214 -3.48 3.89 15.80
CA GLN A 214 -4.74 3.31 15.32
C GLN A 214 -5.81 4.38 15.23
N CYS A 215 -6.56 4.40 14.12
CA CYS A 215 -7.65 5.32 13.82
C CYS A 215 -8.81 4.53 13.18
N LEU A 216 -9.51 3.81 14.05
CA LEU A 216 -10.69 3.01 13.71
C LEU A 216 -11.90 3.91 13.46
#